data_AF-A0A7C5CBD7-F1
#
_entry.id   AF-A0A7C5CBD7-F1
#
_cell.length_a   1.000
_cell.length_b   1.000
_cell.length_c   1.000
_cell.angle_alpha   90.00
_cell.angle_beta   90.00
_cell.angle_gamma   90.00
#
_symmetry.space_group_name_H-M   'P 1'
#
loop_
_entity.id
_entity.type
_entity.pdbx_description
1 polymer ?
#
loop_
_entity_poly.entity_id
_entity_poly.type
_entity_poly.pdbx_seq_one_letter_code
_entity_poly.pdbx_strand_id
1 'polypeptide(L)'
;MEYLQNNPYISTDARKNLQPFILANNKIYLQRYFYYETIIIEKIYTLILNSNIDRNKNLLIENAGFVKNLLDNNDLDNNQISWQMVAIISAVINNFTIITGGPGTGKTTTIAKFLSIVFKMFPDISIALAAPTGKAAARMNQS
;
A
#
# COMPACT_ATOMS: atom_id res chain seq x y z
N MET A 1 29.41 1.24 -24.84
CA MET A 1 28.27 0.47 -24.31
C MET A 1 28.45 -1.03 -24.49
N GLU A 2 28.91 -1.47 -25.66
CA GLU A 2 29.25 -2.88 -25.94
C GLU A 2 30.26 -3.49 -24.94
N TYR A 3 31.26 -2.71 -24.50
CA TYR A 3 32.22 -3.14 -23.47
C TYR A 3 31.59 -3.49 -22.10
N LEU A 4 30.49 -2.84 -21.74
CA LEU A 4 29.81 -3.10 -20.45
C LEU A 4 28.94 -4.36 -20.51
N GLN A 5 28.38 -4.68 -21.67
CA GLN A 5 27.55 -5.88 -21.85
C GLN A 5 28.39 -7.16 -21.88
N ASN A 6 29.66 -7.07 -22.28
CA ASN A 6 30.59 -8.20 -22.32
C ASN A 6 31.46 -8.34 -21.06
N ASN A 7 31.19 -7.58 -19.99
CA ASN A 7 31.97 -7.63 -18.76
C ASN A 7 31.50 -8.77 -17.84
N PRO A 8 32.38 -9.66 -17.34
CA PRO A 8 31.99 -10.81 -16.51
C PRO A 8 31.36 -10.42 -15.16
N TYR A 9 31.55 -9.17 -14.72
CA TYR A 9 31.00 -8.65 -13.47
C TYR A 9 29.67 -7.90 -13.65
N ILE A 10 29.12 -7.87 -14.88
CA ILE A 10 27.88 -7.15 -15.20
C ILE A 10 26.87 -8.15 -15.77
N SER A 11 25.65 -8.16 -15.23
CA SER A 11 24.49 -8.84 -15.82
C SER A 11 23.47 -7.83 -16.33
N THR A 12 22.65 -8.24 -17.28
CA THR A 12 21.42 -7.52 -17.65
C THR A 12 20.17 -8.13 -17.01
N ASP A 13 20.31 -9.31 -16.37
CA ASP A 13 19.26 -10.01 -15.66
C ASP A 13 19.68 -10.24 -14.21
N ALA A 14 18.99 -9.57 -13.28
CA ALA A 14 19.24 -9.65 -11.84
C ALA A 14 18.71 -10.94 -11.19
N ARG A 15 17.91 -11.73 -11.90
CA ARG A 15 17.29 -12.96 -11.38
C ARG A 15 18.08 -14.21 -11.71
N LYS A 16 18.69 -14.24 -12.91
CA LYS A 16 19.41 -15.44 -13.39
C LYS A 16 20.86 -15.49 -12.93
N ASN A 17 21.49 -14.33 -12.74
CA ASN A 17 22.92 -14.29 -12.56
C ASN A 17 23.31 -13.40 -11.36
N LEU A 18 24.30 -13.86 -10.58
CA LEU A 18 24.77 -13.26 -9.33
C LEU A 18 25.98 -12.34 -9.51
N GLN A 19 26.15 -11.74 -10.70
CA GLN A 19 27.20 -10.74 -10.91
C GLN A 19 27.01 -9.57 -9.93
N PRO A 20 28.10 -8.92 -9.47
CA PRO A 20 28.01 -7.83 -8.51
C PRO A 20 27.26 -6.60 -9.03
N PHE A 21 27.19 -6.43 -10.36
CA PHE A 21 26.55 -5.29 -10.99
C PHE A 21 25.46 -5.67 -11.98
N ILE A 22 24.41 -4.84 -12.05
CA ILE A 22 23.33 -4.95 -13.04
C ILE A 22 23.37 -3.72 -13.95
N LEU A 23 23.39 -3.96 -15.26
CA LEU A 23 23.18 -2.93 -16.27
C LEU A 23 21.70 -2.91 -16.65
N ALA A 24 20.98 -1.88 -16.22
CA ALA A 24 19.57 -1.67 -16.55
C ALA A 24 19.34 -0.21 -16.96
N ASN A 25 18.57 0.03 -18.03
CA ASN A 25 18.27 1.38 -18.54
C ASN A 25 19.51 2.27 -18.68
N ASN A 26 20.60 1.72 -19.21
CA ASN A 26 21.90 2.38 -19.40
C ASN A 26 22.55 2.89 -18.10
N LYS A 27 22.18 2.34 -16.94
CA LYS A 27 22.76 2.65 -15.62
C LYS A 27 23.27 1.37 -14.96
N ILE A 28 24.30 1.51 -14.13
CA ILE A 28 24.88 0.41 -13.35
C ILE A 28 24.32 0.48 -11.93
N TYR A 29 23.82 -0.63 -11.44
CA TYR A 29 23.31 -0.81 -10.08
C TYR A 29 24.10 -1.89 -9.36
N LEU A 30 24.20 -1.78 -8.03
CA LEU A 30 24.60 -2.93 -7.22
C LEU A 30 23.51 -4.00 -7.32
N GLN A 31 23.91 -5.24 -7.62
CA GLN A 31 22.99 -6.36 -7.79
C GLN A 31 22.03 -6.48 -6.63
N ARG A 32 22.53 -6.36 -5.40
CA ARG A 32 21.71 -6.52 -4.19
C ARG A 32 20.53 -5.55 -4.15
N TYR A 33 20.78 -4.27 -4.45
CA TYR A 33 19.73 -3.26 -4.38
C TYR A 33 18.76 -3.34 -5.55
N PHE A 34 19.27 -3.63 -6.76
CA PHE A 34 18.42 -3.85 -7.92
C PHE A 34 17.50 -5.07 -7.72
N TYR A 35 18.03 -6.14 -7.12
CA TYR A 35 17.26 -7.34 -6.79
C TYR A 35 16.18 -7.05 -5.74
N TYR A 36 16.51 -6.31 -4.67
CA TYR A 36 15.52 -5.92 -3.66
C TYR A 36 14.39 -5.08 -4.26
N GLU A 37 14.73 -4.09 -5.09
CA GLU A 37 13.74 -3.27 -5.80
C GLU A 37 12.84 -4.15 -6.70
N THR A 38 13.43 -5.07 -7.46
CA THR A 38 12.71 -6.01 -8.33
C THR A 38 11.70 -6.83 -7.53
N ILE A 39 12.10 -7.43 -6.40
CA ILE A 39 11.19 -8.21 -5.54
C ILE A 39 10.06 -7.35 -5.00
N ILE A 40 10.36 -6.12 -4.55
CA ILE A 40 9.35 -5.21 -3.99
C ILE A 40 8.30 -4.89 -5.07
N ILE A 41 8.76 -4.56 -6.28
CA ILE A 41 7.89 -4.24 -7.41
C ILE A 41 7.02 -5.43 -7.79
N GLU A 42 7.59 -6.64 -7.94
CA GLU A 42 6.85 -7.86 -8.27
C GLU A 42 5.76 -8.19 -7.23
N LYS A 43 6.09 -8.02 -5.93
CA LYS A 43 5.11 -8.20 -4.84
C LYS A 43 3.97 -7.18 -4.91
N ILE A 44 4.28 -5.90 -5.15
CA ILE A 44 3.26 -4.85 -5.31
C ILE A 44 2.36 -5.15 -6.50
N TYR A 45 2.92 -5.54 -7.64
CA TYR A 45 2.12 -5.94 -8.81
C TYR A 45 1.20 -7.11 -8.50
N THR A 46 1.70 -8.12 -7.79
CA THR A 46 0.89 -9.29 -7.41
C THR A 46 -0.28 -8.89 -6.50
N LEU A 47 -0.06 -8.00 -5.54
CA LEU A 47 -1.13 -7.47 -4.69
C LEU A 47 -2.19 -6.72 -5.52
N ILE A 48 -1.75 -5.84 -6.41
CA ILE A 48 -2.65 -5.05 -7.28
C ILE A 48 -3.48 -5.98 -8.17
N LEU A 49 -2.84 -6.93 -8.87
CA LEU A 49 -3.52 -7.85 -9.79
C LEU A 49 -4.50 -8.80 -9.11
N ASN A 50 -4.24 -9.17 -7.84
CA ASN A 50 -5.14 -10.02 -7.05
C ASN A 50 -6.31 -9.24 -6.42
N SER A 51 -6.45 -7.94 -6.68
CA SER A 51 -7.55 -7.14 -6.13
C SER A 51 -8.88 -7.50 -6.80
N ASN A 52 -9.85 -7.96 -6.02
CA ASN A 52 -11.21 -8.19 -6.52
C ASN A 52 -12.03 -6.90 -6.40
N ILE A 53 -11.70 -5.94 -7.28
CA ILE A 53 -12.22 -4.58 -7.25
C ILE A 53 -13.76 -4.57 -7.30
N ASP A 54 -14.37 -5.37 -8.17
CA ASP A 54 -15.83 -5.37 -8.35
C ASP A 54 -16.55 -5.95 -7.14
N ARG A 55 -16.03 -7.05 -6.57
CA ARG A 55 -16.57 -7.60 -5.31
C ARG A 55 -16.48 -6.59 -4.17
N ASN A 56 -15.32 -5.96 -4.00
CA ASN A 56 -15.10 -5.00 -2.91
C ASN A 56 -15.98 -3.75 -3.07
N LYS A 57 -16.17 -3.27 -4.30
CA LYS A 57 -17.13 -2.19 -4.62
C LYS A 57 -18.56 -2.57 -4.28
N ASN A 58 -19.00 -3.78 -4.66
CA ASN A 58 -20.36 -4.24 -4.36
C ASN A 58 -20.60 -4.32 -2.85
N LEU A 59 -19.66 -4.89 -2.10
CA LEU A 59 -19.75 -4.93 -0.63
C LEU A 59 -19.79 -3.53 0.00
N LEU A 60 -19.05 -2.56 -0.56
CA LEU A 60 -19.11 -1.17 -0.11
C LEU A 60 -20.49 -0.55 -0.35
N ILE A 61 -21.10 -0.82 -1.52
CA ILE A 61 -22.45 -0.33 -1.86
C ILE A 61 -23.50 -0.95 -0.93
N GLU A 62 -23.41 -2.26 -0.66
CA GLU A 62 -24.28 -2.95 0.29
C GLU A 62 -24.19 -2.37 1.70
N ASN A 63 -23.00 -1.91 2.09
CA ASN A 63 -22.74 -1.30 3.40
C ASN A 63 -22.73 0.24 3.37
N ALA A 64 -23.23 0.88 2.31
CA ALA A 64 -23.09 2.31 2.09
C ALA A 64 -23.69 3.15 3.23
N GLY A 65 -24.80 2.72 3.82
CA GLY A 65 -25.43 3.41 4.95
C GLY A 65 -24.52 3.45 6.20
N PHE A 66 -23.85 2.33 6.51
CA PHE A 66 -22.89 2.26 7.62
C PHE A 66 -21.64 3.10 7.33
N VAL A 67 -21.08 2.96 6.13
CA VAL A 67 -19.90 3.72 5.69
C VAL A 67 -20.19 5.22 5.77
N LYS A 68 -21.34 5.66 5.25
CA LYS A 68 -21.77 7.06 5.31
C LYS A 68 -21.90 7.55 6.74
N ASN A 69 -22.61 6.85 7.63
CA ASN A 69 -22.75 7.26 9.03
C ASN A 69 -21.40 7.41 9.74
N LEU A 70 -20.47 6.47 9.52
CA LEU A 70 -19.14 6.50 10.13
C LEU A 70 -18.30 7.71 9.65
N LEU A 71 -18.53 8.16 8.42
CA LEU A 71 -17.81 9.26 7.79
C LEU A 71 -18.46 10.63 8.05
N ASP A 72 -19.79 10.67 8.18
CA ASP A 72 -20.61 11.89 8.25
C ASP A 72 -20.50 12.66 9.57
N ASN A 73 -19.90 12.08 10.61
CA ASN A 73 -19.89 12.68 11.95
C ASN A 73 -19.07 14.00 12.08
N ASN A 74 -18.40 14.52 11.04
CA ASN A 74 -17.67 15.81 11.13
C ASN A 74 -17.41 16.59 9.80
N ASP A 75 -17.71 16.04 8.60
CA ASP A 75 -17.15 16.60 7.34
C ASP A 75 -18.17 17.03 6.27
N LEU A 76 -19.48 16.82 6.47
CA LEU A 76 -20.48 17.06 5.41
C LEU A 76 -20.95 18.53 5.26
N ASP A 77 -20.57 19.42 6.16
CA ASP A 77 -21.13 20.78 6.19
C ASP A 77 -20.61 21.72 5.08
N ASN A 78 -19.62 21.33 4.27
CA ASN A 78 -18.92 22.27 3.39
C ASN A 78 -18.75 21.88 1.92
N ASN A 79 -19.55 20.97 1.36
CA ASN A 79 -19.48 20.64 -0.09
C ASN A 79 -18.05 20.28 -0.59
N GLN A 80 -17.13 19.96 0.31
CA GLN A 80 -15.72 19.69 0.04
C GLN A 80 -15.49 18.18 0.05
N ILE A 81 -14.63 17.72 -0.87
CA ILE A 81 -14.23 16.32 -0.93
C ILE A 81 -13.43 15.99 0.34
N SER A 82 -13.91 15.07 1.17
CA SER A 82 -13.13 14.54 2.30
C SER A 82 -12.04 13.60 1.76
N TRP A 83 -10.79 14.06 1.78
CA TRP A 83 -9.65 13.23 1.39
C TRP A 83 -9.46 12.00 2.28
N GLN A 84 -9.93 12.07 3.53
CA GLN A 84 -9.96 10.91 4.43
C GLN A 84 -10.94 9.85 3.91
N MET A 85 -12.14 10.25 3.46
CA MET A 85 -13.10 9.35 2.82
C MET A 85 -12.53 8.72 1.55
N VAL A 86 -11.87 9.51 0.69
CA VAL A 86 -11.21 8.99 -0.52
C VAL A 86 -10.15 7.95 -0.16
N ALA A 87 -9.33 8.23 0.86
CA ALA A 87 -8.30 7.29 1.32
C ALA A 87 -8.88 5.98 1.86
N ILE A 88 -9.97 6.05 2.64
CA ILE A 88 -10.66 4.88 3.19
C ILE A 88 -11.27 4.04 2.07
N ILE A 89 -12.04 4.66 1.17
CA ILE A 89 -12.71 3.95 0.06
C ILE A 89 -11.66 3.30 -0.84
N SER A 90 -10.58 4.02 -1.17
CA SER A 90 -9.48 3.47 -1.95
C SER A 90 -8.84 2.25 -1.26
N ALA A 91 -8.60 2.32 0.05
CA ALA A 91 -8.03 1.23 0.82
C ALA A 91 -8.94 0.00 0.93
N VAL A 92 -10.26 0.18 0.92
CA VAL A 92 -11.21 -0.95 0.94
C VAL A 92 -11.29 -1.63 -0.43
N ILE A 93 -11.20 -0.86 -1.52
CA ILE A 93 -11.32 -1.41 -2.88
C ILE A 93 -10.06 -2.16 -3.30
N ASN A 94 -8.87 -1.65 -2.95
CA ASN A 94 -7.59 -2.14 -3.43
C ASN A 94 -6.87 -3.00 -2.38
N ASN A 95 -6.20 -4.08 -2.81
CA ASN A 95 -5.38 -4.91 -1.90
C ASN A 95 -4.05 -4.25 -1.48
N PHE A 96 -3.67 -3.16 -2.14
CA PHE A 96 -2.50 -2.36 -1.80
C PHE A 96 -2.87 -0.88 -1.88
N THR A 97 -2.61 -0.13 -0.81
CA THR A 97 -2.86 1.31 -0.76
C THR A 97 -1.83 1.98 0.13
N ILE A 98 -1.32 3.13 -0.32
CA ILE A 98 -0.43 3.99 0.46
C ILE A 98 -1.21 5.25 0.83
N ILE A 99 -1.37 5.50 2.13
CA ILE A 99 -1.98 6.72 2.65
C ILE A 99 -0.86 7.62 3.18
N THR A 100 -0.68 8.77 2.54
CA THR A 100 0.30 9.78 2.95
C THR A 100 -0.40 11.01 3.55
N GLY A 101 0.34 11.80 4.32
CA GLY A 101 -0.17 13.04 4.91
C GLY A 101 0.77 13.60 5.97
N GLY A 102 0.77 14.91 6.15
CA GLY A 102 1.58 15.60 7.16
C GLY A 102 1.18 15.28 8.61
N PRO A 103 1.93 15.75 9.62
CA PRO A 103 1.50 15.69 11.01
C PRO A 103 0.10 16.29 11.18
N GLY A 104 -0.76 15.68 12.01
CA GLY A 104 -2.10 16.21 12.29
C GLY A 104 -3.18 16.00 11.22
N THR A 105 -2.88 15.39 10.06
CA THR A 105 -3.88 15.19 8.97
C THR A 105 -4.89 14.05 9.23
N GLY A 106 -5.01 13.58 10.46
CA GLY A 106 -5.98 12.55 10.85
C GLY A 106 -5.71 11.13 10.33
N LYS A 107 -4.48 10.78 9.89
CA LYS A 107 -4.14 9.43 9.38
C LYS A 107 -4.58 8.30 10.32
N THR A 108 -4.37 8.48 11.62
CA THR A 108 -4.78 7.49 12.64
C THR A 108 -6.30 7.32 12.66
N THR A 109 -7.05 8.43 12.63
CA THR A 109 -8.52 8.41 12.53
C THR A 109 -8.99 7.75 11.24
N THR A 110 -8.31 8.04 10.11
CA THR A 110 -8.56 7.39 8.81
C THR A 110 -8.40 5.88 8.91
N ILE A 111 -7.30 5.41 9.52
CA ILE A 111 -7.03 3.97 9.71
C ILE A 111 -8.07 3.35 10.65
N ALA A 112 -8.43 4.00 11.75
CA ALA A 112 -9.44 3.49 12.68
C ALA A 112 -10.80 3.31 12.00
N LYS A 113 -11.27 4.32 11.24
CA LYS A 113 -12.50 4.25 10.46
C LYS A 113 -12.43 3.15 9.38
N PHE A 114 -11.30 3.03 8.69
CA PHE A 114 -11.06 1.96 7.73
C PHE A 114 -11.19 0.57 8.38
N LEU A 115 -10.57 0.35 9.53
CA LEU A 115 -10.66 -0.92 10.25
C LEU A 115 -12.10 -1.25 10.65
N SER A 116 -12.88 -0.26 11.12
CA SER A 116 -14.30 -0.44 11.43
C SER A 116 -15.12 -0.90 10.22
N ILE A 117 -14.84 -0.34 9.03
CA ILE A 117 -15.49 -0.75 7.77
C ILE A 117 -15.08 -2.16 7.38
N VAL A 118 -13.78 -2.48 7.47
CA VAL A 118 -13.24 -3.80 7.13
C VAL A 118 -13.83 -4.88 8.03
N PHE A 119 -13.88 -4.67 9.35
CA PHE A 119 -14.52 -5.63 10.27
C PHE A 119 -16.01 -5.83 9.98
N LYS A 120 -16.71 -4.76 9.57
CA LYS A 120 -18.12 -4.85 9.20
C LYS A 120 -18.33 -5.68 7.93
N MET A 121 -17.47 -5.52 6.92
CA MET A 121 -17.57 -6.18 5.63
C MET A 121 -17.00 -7.61 5.63
N PHE A 122 -16.01 -7.88 6.47
CA PHE A 122 -15.27 -9.14 6.53
C PHE A 122 -15.14 -9.61 7.99
N PRO A 123 -16.20 -10.21 8.57
CA PRO A 123 -16.21 -10.56 10.00
C PRO A 123 -15.09 -11.49 10.44
N ASP A 124 -14.64 -12.39 9.56
CA ASP A 124 -13.60 -13.39 9.85
C ASP A 124 -12.18 -12.91 9.48
N ILE A 125 -11.99 -11.62 9.17
CA ILE A 125 -10.70 -11.11 8.74
C ILE A 125 -9.68 -11.08 9.90
N SER A 126 -8.47 -11.57 9.61
CA SER A 126 -7.33 -11.44 10.52
C SER A 126 -6.52 -10.20 10.15
N ILE A 127 -6.29 -9.32 11.13
CA ILE A 127 -5.57 -8.06 10.94
C ILE A 127 -4.30 -8.06 11.77
N ALA A 128 -3.18 -7.73 11.14
CA ALA A 128 -1.91 -7.48 11.81
C ALA A 128 -1.52 -6.00 11.64
N LEU A 129 -1.16 -5.36 12.76
CA LEU A 129 -0.62 -4.01 12.77
C LEU A 129 0.89 -4.07 13.00
N ALA A 130 1.65 -3.37 12.16
CA ALA A 130 3.10 -3.36 12.24
C ALA A 130 3.67 -1.95 12.11
N ALA A 131 4.80 -1.72 12.77
CA ALA A 131 5.58 -0.49 12.68
C ALA A 131 7.07 -0.83 12.58
N PRO A 132 7.90 0.02 11.95
CA PRO A 132 9.33 -0.24 11.78
C PRO A 132 10.13 -0.18 13.10
N THR A 133 9.56 0.38 14.18
CA THR A 133 10.22 0.49 15.49
C THR A 133 9.24 0.20 16.63
N GLY A 134 9.75 -0.29 17.76
CA GLY A 134 8.93 -0.58 18.95
C GLY A 134 8.22 0.65 19.51
N LYS A 135 8.85 1.84 19.47
CA LYS A 135 8.22 3.09 19.92
C LYS A 135 7.04 3.50 19.05
N ALA A 136 7.12 3.28 17.73
CA ALA A 136 6.00 3.52 16.83
C ALA A 136 4.87 2.50 17.05
N ALA A 137 5.21 1.22 17.26
CA ALA A 137 4.23 0.18 17.58
C ALA A 137 3.48 0.47 18.89
N ALA A 138 4.19 0.90 19.94
CA ALA A 138 3.58 1.28 21.21
C ALA A 138 2.58 2.43 21.06
N ARG A 139 2.89 3.43 20.21
CA ARG A 139 1.96 4.53 19.90
C ARG A 139 0.73 4.06 19.14
N MET A 140 0.87 3.09 18.22
CA MET A 140 -0.26 2.51 17.50
C MET A 140 -1.25 1.80 18.44
N ASN A 141 -0.77 1.13 19.49
CA ASN A 141 -1.64 0.48 20.48
C ASN A 141 -2.35 1.46 21.44
N GLN A 142 -1.85 2.69 21.56
CA GLN A 142 -2.37 3.72 22.47
C GLN A 142 -3.34 4.70 21.80
N SER A 143 -3.49 4.61 20.47
CA SER A 143 -4.32 5.51 19.66
C SER A 143 -5.69 4.92 19.39
#